data_AF-A0A7Z9WCI5-F1
#
_entry.id   AF-A0A7Z9WCI5-F1
#
_cell.length_a   1.000
_cell.length_b   1.000
_cell.length_c   1.000
_cell.angle_alpha   90.00
_cell.angle_beta   90.00
_cell.angle_gamma   90.00
#
_symmetry.space_group_name_H-M   'P 1'
#
loop_
_entity.id
_entity.type
_entity.pdbx_description
1 polymer ?
#
loop_
_entity_poly.entity_id
_entity_poly.type
_entity_poly.pdbx_seq_one_letter_code
_entity_poly.pdbx_strand_id
1 'polypeptide(L)' 'MLPYSYIVVEGPLGVGKTSLAGLLAERLKGLAVLEEPEDNPFLPGFYKDPDKHAFQTQIFFLLRRYQHCLE' A
#
# COMPACT_ATOMS: atom_id res chain seq x y z
N MET A 1 -4.48 9.81 24.93
CA MET A 1 -3.64 9.37 23.80
C MET A 1 -4.28 8.10 23.25
N LEU A 2 -4.58 8.04 21.94
CA LEU A 2 -5.15 6.81 21.37
C LEU A 2 -4.10 5.68 21.48
N PRO A 3 -4.50 4.44 21.82
CA PRO A 3 -3.57 3.34 22.06
C PRO A 3 -2.89 2.78 20.79
N TYR A 4 -3.29 3.26 19.60
CA TYR A 4 -2.77 2.78 18.32
C TYR A 4 -2.00 3.91 17.62
N SER A 5 -0.69 3.76 17.49
CA SER A 5 0.16 4.67 16.70
C SER A 5 0.02 4.43 15.19
N TYR A 6 -0.44 3.24 14.78
CA TYR A 6 -0.59 2.84 13.38
C TYR A 6 -1.83 1.97 13.18
N ILE A 7 -2.54 2.19 12.08
CA ILE A 7 -3.69 1.39 11.62
C ILE A 7 -3.39 0.95 10.19
N VAL A 8 -3.46 -0.35 9.93
CA VAL A 8 -3.28 -0.92 8.58
C VAL A 8 -4.65 -1.36 8.05
N VAL A 9 -4.97 -0.98 6.80
CA VAL A 9 -6.24 -1.31 6.13
C VAL A 9 -5.97 -2.32 5.02
N GLU A 10 -6.40 -3.57 5.24
CA GLU A 10 -6.19 -4.70 4.33
C GLU A 10 -7.48 -5.12 3.62
N GLY A 11 -7.34 -5.75 2.44
CA GLY A 11 -8.47 -6.32 1.70
C GLY A 11 -8.28 -6.42 0.18
N PRO A 12 -9.26 -7.02 -0.53
CA PRO A 12 -9.18 -7.25 -1.98
C PRO A 12 -9.03 -5.97 -2.82
N LEU A 13 -8.55 -6.12 -4.07
CA LEU A 13 -8.51 -5.04 -5.04
C LEU A 13 -9.92 -4.50 -5.31
N GLY A 14 -10.08 -3.18 -5.37
CA GLY A 14 -11.36 -2.53 -5.67
C GLY A 14 -12.39 -2.47 -4.54
N VAL A 15 -12.10 -2.98 -3.33
CA VAL A 15 -13.07 -2.98 -2.21
C VAL A 15 -13.23 -1.62 -1.51
N GLY A 16 -12.45 -0.60 -1.90
CA GLY A 16 -12.55 0.76 -1.32
C GLY A 16 -11.61 1.04 -0.14
N LYS A 17 -10.47 0.34 -0.04
CA LYS A 17 -9.47 0.53 1.04
C LYS A 17 -8.97 1.97 1.14
N THR A 18 -8.60 2.57 0.01
CA THR A 18 -8.10 3.95 -0.06
C THR A 18 -9.12 4.94 0.48
N SER A 19 -10.40 4.75 0.13
CA SER A 19 -11.50 5.58 0.65
C SER A 19 -11.66 5.40 2.16
N LEU A 20 -11.63 4.16 2.67
CA LEU A 20 -11.71 3.90 4.10
C LEU A 20 -10.53 4.50 4.87
N ALA A 21 -9.30 4.34 4.36
CA ALA A 21 -8.09 4.89 4.97
C ALA A 21 -8.15 6.42 5.07
N GLY A 22 -8.62 7.10 4.01
CA GLY A 22 -8.83 8.55 4.02
C GLY A 22 -9.86 9.00 5.06
N LEU A 23 -11.03 8.33 5.12
CA LEU A 23 -12.08 8.62 6.09
C LEU A 23 -11.60 8.40 7.54
N LEU A 24 -10.80 7.35 7.78
CA LEU A 24 -10.22 7.07 9.10
C LEU A 24 -9.20 8.14 9.49
N ALA A 25 -8.33 8.55 8.56
CA ALA A 25 -7.34 9.59 8.81
C ALA A 25 -8.02 10.93 9.17
N GLU A 26 -9.05 11.34 8.43
CA GLU A 26 -9.83 12.54 8.74
C GLU A 26 -10.47 12.46 10.13
N ARG A 27 -11.16 11.35 10.43
CA ARG A 27 -11.90 11.17 11.69
C ARG A 27 -10.97 11.10 12.91
N LEU A 28 -9.81 10.47 12.77
CA LEU A 28 -8.86 10.26 13.86
C LEU A 28 -7.79 11.36 13.93
N LYS A 29 -7.83 12.33 13.01
CA LYS A 29 -6.76 13.33 12.81
C LYS A 29 -5.39 12.68 12.63
N GLY A 30 -5.36 11.55 11.91
CA GLY A 30 -4.16 10.80 11.57
C GLY A 30 -3.59 11.22 10.21
N LEU A 31 -2.38 10.74 9.92
CA LEU A 31 -1.79 10.84 8.59
C LEU A 31 -2.22 9.63 7.76
N ALA A 32 -2.80 9.87 6.58
CA ALA A 32 -3.07 8.81 5.62
C ALA A 32 -1.79 8.47 4.84
N VAL A 33 -1.32 7.23 4.98
CA VAL A 33 -0.23 6.67 4.18
C VAL A 33 -0.84 5.73 3.16
N LEU A 34 -0.77 6.09 1.88
CA LEU A 34 -1.40 5.35 0.78
C LEU A 34 -0.35 4.59 -0.03
N GLU A 35 -0.75 3.46 -0.63
CA GLU A 35 0.08 2.76 -1.60
C GLU A 35 -0.04 3.44 -2.98
N GLU A 36 1.09 3.58 -3.67
CA GLU A 36 1.19 4.10 -5.05
C GLU A 36 1.69 2.96 -5.96
N PRO A 37 0.82 2.01 -6.34
CA PRO A 37 1.23 0.84 -7.13
C PRO A 37 1.76 1.20 -8.51
N GLU A 38 1.38 2.36 -9.05
CA GLU A 38 1.84 2.88 -10.35
C GLU A 38 3.34 3.17 -10.38
N ASP A 39 3.97 3.40 -9.22
CA ASP A 39 5.41 3.60 -9.09
C ASP A 39 6.21 2.33 -9.35
N ASN A 40 5.57 1.15 -9.30
CA ASN A 40 6.25 -0.12 -9.48
C ASN A 40 6.57 -0.36 -10.96
N PRO A 41 7.85 -0.23 -11.39
CA PRO A 41 8.20 -0.32 -12.80
C PRO A 41 8.01 -1.72 -13.38
N PHE A 42 7.87 -2.74 -12.52
CA PHE A 42 7.68 -4.13 -12.91
C PHE A 42 6.20 -4.51 -13.01
N LEU A 43 5.28 -3.71 -12.46
CA LEU A 43 3.85 -4.02 -12.42
C LEU A 43 3.23 -4.18 -13.82
N PRO A 44 3.55 -3.33 -14.83
CA PRO A 44 3.07 -3.57 -16.20
C PRO A 44 3.58 -4.88 -16.81
N GLY A 45 4.80 -5.31 -16.44
CA GLY A 45 5.38 -6.59 -16.87
C GLY A 45 4.69 -7.77 -16.22
N PHE A 46 4.38 -7.66 -14.93
CA PHE A 46 3.63 -8.67 -14.17
C PHE A 46 2.24 -8.93 -14.75
N TYR A 47 1.50 -7.89 -15.16
CA TYR A 47 0.21 -8.08 -15.82
C TYR A 47 0.28 -8.78 -17.18
N LYS A 48 1.46 -8.81 -17.82
CA LYS A 48 1.68 -9.51 -19.10
C LYS A 48 2.20 -10.93 -18.92
N ASP A 49 3.14 -11.12 -17.98
CA ASP A 49 3.81 -12.39 -17.71
C ASP A 49 4.19 -12.43 -16.21
N PRO A 50 3.32 -12.99 -15.35
CA PRO A 50 3.56 -13.09 -13.93
C PRO A 50 4.80 -13.92 -13.58
N ASP A 51 5.03 -15.04 -14.25
CA ASP A 51 6.12 -15.97 -13.91
C ASP A 51 7.49 -15.30 -14.04
N LYS A 52 7.62 -14.37 -14.99
CA LYS A 52 8.86 -13.63 -15.24
C LYS A 52 9.07 -12.42 -14.34
N HIS A 53 8.01 -11.77 -13.87
CA HIS A 53 8.10 -10.46 -13.20
C HIS A 53 7.61 -10.47 -11.74
N ALA A 54 6.96 -11.54 -11.27
CA ALA A 54 6.36 -11.60 -9.94
C ALA A 54 7.37 -11.31 -8.83
N PHE A 55 8.58 -11.85 -8.93
CA PHE A 55 9.61 -11.64 -7.91
C PHE A 55 9.97 -10.16 -7.75
N GLN A 56 10.33 -9.48 -8.85
CA GLN A 56 10.71 -8.07 -8.82
C GLN A 56 9.55 -7.18 -8.38
N THR A 57 8.33 -7.46 -8.88
CA THR A 57 7.12 -6.74 -8.49
C THR A 57 6.86 -6.85 -6.99
N GLN A 58 6.95 -8.05 -6.41
CA GLN A 58 6.68 -8.27 -4.98
C GLN A 58 7.79 -7.68 -4.09
N ILE A 59 9.07 -7.79 -4.48
CA ILE A 59 10.17 -7.16 -3.74
C ILE A 59 10.04 -5.64 -3.74
N PHE A 60 9.65 -5.03 -4.85
CA PHE A 60 9.40 -3.59 -4.90
C PHE A 60 8.31 -3.17 -3.89
N PHE A 61 7.17 -3.88 -3.86
CA PHE A 61 6.11 -3.61 -2.88
C PHE A 61 6.56 -3.81 -1.44
N LEU A 62 7.41 -4.80 -1.16
CA LEU A 62 7.97 -5.02 0.18
C LEU A 62 8.86 -3.85 0.61
N LEU A 63 9.77 -3.41 -0.26
CA LEU A 63 10.72 -2.34 0.06
C LEU A 63 10.03 -0.99 0.23
N ARG A 64 9.03 -0.66 -0.60
CA ARG A 64 8.24 0.58 -0.47
C ARG A 64 7.48 0.62 0.87
N ARG A 65 6.84 -0.49 1.27
CA ARG A 65 6.17 -0.58 2.57
C ARG A 65 7.15 -0.42 3.74
N TYR A 66 8.35 -0.98 3.64
CA TYR A 66 9.38 -0.80 4.66
C TYR A 66 9.83 0.66 4.77
N GLN A 67 10.01 1.36 3.66
CA GLN A 67 10.36 2.79 3.65
C GLN A 67 9.29 3.63 4.38
N HIS A 68 8.00 3.40 4.11
CA HIS A 68 6.91 4.12 4.79
C HIS A 68 6.85 3.88 6.30
N CYS A 69 7.39 2.77 6.82
CA CYS A 69 7.46 2.53 8.26
C CYS A 69 8.61 3.27 8.96
N LEU A 70 9.60 3.76 8.20
CA LEU A 70 10.75 4.50 8.74
C LEU A 70 10.54 6.03 8.75
N GLU A 71 9.58 6.51 7.96
CA GLU A 71 9.14 7.91 7.88
C GLU A 71 8.15 8.25 9.00
#